data_AF-A0A4Q3FUW1-F1
#
_entry.id   AF-A0A4Q3FUW1-F1
#
_cell.length_a   1.000
_cell.length_b   1.000
_cell.length_c   1.000
_cell.angle_alpha   90.00
_cell.angle_beta   90.00
_cell.angle_gamma   90.00
#
_symmetry.space_group_name_H-M   'P 1'
#
loop_
_entity.id
_entity.type
_entity.pdbx_description
1 polymer ?
#
loop_
_entity_poly.entity_id
_entity_poly.type
_entity_poly.pdbx_seq_one_letter_code
_entity_poly.pdbx_strand_id
1 'polypeptide(L)'
;MAWFCLKLKKILLTGFLVIAAGYYCNAQKQLLTYSDLQYLTQNNVAAVTGFLQQKDYHLQNAANGELRFFGLIADEDYNDVYVNINGKHTSVTLTTTDLLQVETIQKSLQNLSYKNSKKGKSYRVKDAGIAVMNVREPVNPEKAYIIQFEN
;
A
#
# COMPACT_ATOMS: atom_id res chain seq x y z
N MET A 1 -53.45 -5.56 -5.65
CA MET A 1 -52.59 -5.00 -4.58
C MET A 1 -51.24 -5.71 -4.38
N ALA A 2 -51.10 -7.02 -4.65
CA ALA A 2 -49.84 -7.74 -4.42
C ALA A 2 -48.62 -7.27 -5.25
N TRP A 3 -48.85 -6.69 -6.44
CA TRP A 3 -47.79 -6.27 -7.36
C TRP A 3 -47.02 -5.02 -6.92
N PHE A 4 -47.67 -4.11 -6.19
CA PHE A 4 -47.06 -2.89 -5.67
C PHE A 4 -46.11 -3.16 -4.49
N CYS A 5 -46.45 -4.15 -3.66
CA CYS A 5 -45.67 -4.52 -2.47
C CYS A 5 -44.32 -5.18 -2.83
N LEU A 6 -44.27 -5.88 -3.96
CA LEU A 6 -43.04 -6.51 -4.49
C LEU A 6 -42.04 -5.50 -5.06
N LYS A 7 -42.50 -4.39 -5.67
CA LYS A 7 -41.61 -3.33 -6.18
C LYS A 7 -40.96 -2.53 -5.06
N LEU A 8 -41.69 -2.25 -3.97
CA LEU A 8 -41.17 -1.50 -2.83
C LEU A 8 -40.05 -2.25 -2.09
N LYS A 9 -40.21 -3.58 -1.91
CA LYS A 9 -39.17 -4.44 -1.32
C LYS A 9 -37.88 -4.49 -2.14
N LYS A 10 -37.99 -4.51 -3.49
CA LYS A 10 -36.81 -4.51 -4.37
C LYS A 10 -36.03 -3.21 -4.27
N ILE A 11 -36.71 -2.06 -4.26
CA ILE A 11 -36.08 -0.74 -4.17
C ILE A 11 -35.34 -0.56 -2.83
N LEU A 12 -35.94 -1.01 -1.72
CA LEU A 12 -35.30 -0.98 -0.40
C LEU A 12 -34.05 -1.87 -0.34
N LEU A 13 -34.08 -3.05 -0.97
CA LEU A 13 -32.93 -3.96 -1.02
C LEU A 13 -31.78 -3.38 -1.86
N THR A 14 -32.10 -2.75 -3.00
CA THR A 14 -31.09 -2.11 -3.86
C THR A 14 -30.49 -0.87 -3.19
N GLY A 15 -31.30 -0.08 -2.47
CA GLY A 15 -30.80 1.05 -1.69
C GLY A 15 -29.83 0.63 -0.58
N PHE A 16 -30.14 -0.45 0.14
CA PHE A 16 -29.27 -0.97 1.20
C PHE A 16 -27.93 -1.49 0.67
N LEU A 17 -27.93 -2.17 -0.50
CA LEU A 17 -26.72 -2.66 -1.15
C LEU A 17 -25.79 -1.53 -1.65
N VAL A 18 -26.35 -0.42 -2.17
CA VAL A 18 -25.55 0.73 -2.64
C VAL A 18 -24.91 1.48 -1.47
N ILE A 19 -25.62 1.63 -0.35
CA ILE A 19 -25.08 2.26 0.86
C ILE A 19 -23.99 1.37 1.48
N ALA A 20 -24.22 0.05 1.58
CA ALA A 20 -23.23 -0.89 2.06
C ALA A 20 -21.94 -0.85 1.21
N ALA A 21 -22.06 -0.85 -0.13
CA ALA A 21 -20.91 -0.78 -1.04
C ALA A 21 -20.07 0.51 -0.86
N GLY A 22 -20.71 1.64 -0.53
CA GLY A 22 -20.01 2.91 -0.27
C GLY A 22 -19.14 2.89 1.00
N TYR A 23 -19.53 2.13 2.02
CA TYR A 23 -18.74 2.00 3.25
C TYR A 23 -17.55 1.04 3.09
N TYR A 24 -17.70 -0.05 2.32
CA TYR A 24 -16.60 -1.00 2.09
C TYR A 24 -15.47 -0.44 1.22
N CYS A 25 -15.70 0.61 0.45
CA CYS A 25 -14.66 1.20 -0.41
C CYS A 25 -13.64 2.05 0.37
N ASN A 26 -13.99 2.55 1.57
CA ASN A 26 -13.07 3.36 2.38
C ASN A 26 -12.05 2.54 3.17
N ALA A 27 -12.32 1.26 3.43
CA ALA A 27 -11.44 0.41 4.25
C ALA A 27 -10.13 0.00 3.55
N GLN A 28 -10.05 0.09 2.22
CA GLN A 28 -8.84 -0.26 1.46
C GLN A 28 -7.98 0.94 1.06
N LYS A 29 -8.37 2.15 1.47
CA LYS A 29 -7.75 3.39 1.00
C LYS A 29 -6.26 3.49 1.37
N GLN A 30 -5.88 2.91 2.50
CA GLN A 30 -4.51 2.96 3.02
C GLN A 30 -3.62 1.82 2.51
N LEU A 31 -4.16 0.83 1.77
CA LEU A 31 -3.33 -0.21 1.18
C LEU A 31 -2.56 0.33 -0.02
N LEU A 32 -1.24 0.11 -0.03
CA LEU A 32 -0.35 0.49 -1.12
C LEU A 32 -0.19 -0.65 -2.12
N THR A 33 -0.50 -0.37 -3.38
CA THR A 33 -0.25 -1.30 -4.49
C THR A 33 1.18 -1.18 -5.00
N TYR A 34 1.60 -2.12 -5.85
CA TYR A 34 2.88 -2.02 -6.53
C TYR A 34 3.02 -0.72 -7.36
N SER A 35 1.96 -0.31 -8.06
CA SER A 35 1.94 0.94 -8.82
C SER A 35 2.04 2.18 -7.94
N ASP A 36 1.50 2.13 -6.71
CA ASP A 36 1.66 3.23 -5.76
C ASP A 36 3.13 3.35 -5.36
N LEU A 37 3.80 2.22 -5.10
CA LEU A 37 5.21 2.20 -4.71
C LEU A 37 6.12 2.63 -5.87
N GLN A 38 5.77 2.32 -7.12
CA GLN A 38 6.39 2.91 -8.32
C GLN A 38 6.19 4.42 -8.37
N TYR A 39 4.98 4.89 -8.10
CA TYR A 39 4.70 6.33 -8.07
C TYR A 39 5.58 7.02 -7.04
N LEU A 40 5.76 6.44 -5.85
CA LEU A 40 6.62 6.98 -4.81
C LEU A 40 8.09 7.09 -5.22
N THR A 41 8.63 6.14 -5.98
CA THR A 41 10.04 6.16 -6.40
C THR A 41 10.32 7.11 -7.57
N GLN A 42 9.31 7.42 -8.38
CA GLN A 42 9.46 8.19 -9.62
C GLN A 42 9.12 9.67 -9.49
N ASN A 43 8.45 10.08 -8.41
CA ASN A 43 7.93 11.43 -8.25
C ASN A 43 8.71 12.24 -7.21
N ASN A 44 8.56 13.56 -7.26
CA ASN A 44 9.21 14.46 -6.30
C ASN A 44 8.49 14.45 -4.93
N VAL A 45 9.16 15.04 -3.93
CA VAL A 45 8.68 15.15 -2.54
C VAL A 45 7.24 15.67 -2.44
N ALA A 46 6.91 16.72 -3.19
CA ALA A 46 5.60 17.37 -3.09
C ALA A 46 4.48 16.45 -3.61
N ALA A 47 4.70 15.80 -4.74
CA ALA A 47 3.77 14.84 -5.33
C ALA A 47 3.59 13.60 -4.44
N VAL A 48 4.70 13.05 -3.92
CA VAL A 48 4.68 11.95 -2.95
C VAL A 48 3.88 12.30 -1.70
N THR A 49 4.13 13.48 -1.14
CA THR A 49 3.45 13.95 0.07
C THR A 49 1.95 14.07 -0.15
N GLY A 50 1.53 14.73 -1.23
CA GLY A 50 0.12 14.90 -1.56
C GLY A 50 -0.58 13.56 -1.80
N PHE A 51 0.07 12.63 -2.50
CA PHE A 51 -0.46 11.30 -2.75
C PHE A 51 -0.67 10.50 -1.45
N LEU A 52 0.33 10.45 -0.57
CA LEU A 52 0.23 9.72 0.69
C LEU A 52 -0.81 10.33 1.62
N GLN A 53 -0.89 11.66 1.72
CA GLN A 53 -1.94 12.34 2.48
C GLN A 53 -3.33 12.05 1.92
N GLN A 54 -3.50 11.99 0.59
CA GLN A 54 -4.76 11.58 -0.01
C GLN A 54 -5.14 10.15 0.35
N LYS A 55 -4.16 9.25 0.53
CA LYS A 55 -4.35 7.87 1.02
C LYS A 55 -4.45 7.77 2.55
N ASP A 56 -4.62 8.89 3.24
CA ASP A 56 -4.79 8.97 4.69
C ASP A 56 -3.54 8.55 5.49
N TYR A 57 -2.36 8.78 4.92
CA TYR A 57 -1.10 8.71 5.65
C TYR A 57 -0.73 10.07 6.23
N HIS A 58 -0.18 10.05 7.44
CA HIS A 58 0.24 11.25 8.15
C HIS A 58 1.76 11.37 8.18
N LEU A 59 2.24 12.56 7.83
CA LEU A 59 3.67 12.88 7.89
C LEU A 59 4.16 12.79 9.34
N GLN A 60 5.26 12.08 9.53
CA GLN A 60 5.98 11.95 10.79
C GLN A 60 7.30 12.73 10.73
N ASN A 61 7.88 12.99 11.89
CA ASN A 61 9.21 13.58 11.95
C ASN A 61 10.25 12.65 11.29
N ALA A 62 11.05 13.19 10.38
CA ALA A 62 12.14 12.51 9.68
C ALA A 62 13.37 13.43 9.62
N ALA A 63 14.54 12.88 9.27
CA ALA A 63 15.76 13.67 9.11
C ALA A 63 15.72 14.49 7.81
N ASN A 64 16.67 15.42 7.65
CA ASN A 64 16.76 16.26 6.46
C ASN A 64 16.95 15.41 5.19
N GLY A 65 16.07 15.60 4.18
CA GLY A 65 16.11 14.85 2.91
C GLY A 65 15.31 13.55 2.93
N GLU A 66 14.62 13.26 4.03
CA GLU A 66 13.85 12.04 4.24
C GLU A 66 12.38 12.39 4.53
N LEU A 67 11.47 11.52 4.12
CA LEU A 67 10.06 11.60 4.47
C LEU A 67 9.65 10.32 5.16
N ARG A 68 8.90 10.44 6.25
CA ARG A 68 8.31 9.28 6.93
C ARG A 68 6.82 9.51 7.08
N PHE A 69 6.03 8.51 6.71
CA PHE A 69 4.58 8.57 6.72
C PHE A 69 4.02 7.36 7.44
N PHE A 70 3.09 7.60 8.35
CA PHE A 70 2.40 6.55 9.09
C PHE A 70 0.93 6.49 8.68
N GLY A 71 0.44 5.30 8.34
CA GLY A 71 -0.95 5.02 8.04
C GLY A 71 -1.45 3.89 8.92
N LEU A 72 -2.50 4.15 9.70
CA LEU A 72 -3.14 3.15 10.56
C LEU A 72 -4.24 2.43 9.78
N ILE A 73 -4.10 1.13 9.54
CA ILE A 73 -5.04 0.33 8.75
C ILE A 73 -6.25 -0.08 9.61
N ALA A 74 -5.99 -0.78 10.72
CA ALA A 74 -7.03 -1.26 11.63
C ALA A 74 -6.41 -1.59 12.99
N ASP A 75 -7.01 -1.13 14.09
CA ASP A 75 -6.56 -1.40 15.47
C ASP A 75 -5.07 -1.09 15.71
N GLU A 76 -4.22 -2.12 15.67
CA GLU A 76 -2.76 -2.04 15.84
C GLU A 76 -2.00 -2.24 14.52
N ASP A 77 -2.70 -2.56 13.42
CA ASP A 77 -2.10 -2.78 12.12
C ASP A 77 -1.82 -1.48 11.39
N TYR A 78 -0.58 -1.36 10.91
CA TYR A 78 -0.09 -0.13 10.33
C TYR A 78 0.81 -0.35 9.13
N ASN A 79 0.96 0.74 8.38
CA ASN A 79 1.98 0.95 7.38
C ASN A 79 2.84 2.14 7.78
N ASP A 80 4.15 1.94 7.81
CA ASP A 80 5.16 2.98 7.98
C ASP A 80 6.00 3.05 6.71
N VAL A 81 5.84 4.15 5.98
CA VAL A 81 6.45 4.40 4.68
C VAL A 81 7.56 5.41 4.88
N TYR A 82 8.78 4.96 4.63
CA TYR A 82 9.96 5.79 4.65
C TYR A 82 10.47 6.00 3.22
N VAL A 83 10.63 7.26 2.82
CA VAL A 83 11.08 7.67 1.49
C VAL A 83 12.36 8.47 1.65
N ASN A 84 13.43 8.03 1.01
CA ASN A 84 14.69 8.75 0.93
C ASN A 84 14.94 9.16 -0.51
N ILE A 85 15.16 10.45 -0.74
CA ILE A 85 15.42 11.01 -2.07
C ILE A 85 16.82 11.63 -2.05
N ASN A 86 17.76 10.96 -2.71
CA ASN A 86 19.14 11.38 -2.86
C ASN A 86 19.47 11.66 -4.33
N GLY A 87 19.21 12.89 -4.78
CA GLY A 87 19.44 13.31 -6.15
C GLY A 87 18.49 12.60 -7.13
N LYS A 88 19.01 11.69 -7.94
CA LYS A 88 18.21 10.85 -8.87
C LYS A 88 17.82 9.50 -8.27
N HIS A 89 18.42 9.13 -7.14
CA HIS A 89 18.16 7.87 -6.47
C HIS A 89 17.07 8.06 -5.42
N THR A 90 15.98 7.32 -5.57
CA THR A 90 14.89 7.28 -4.61
C THR A 90 14.78 5.87 -4.07
N SER A 91 14.79 5.73 -2.74
CA SER A 91 14.45 4.49 -2.07
C SER A 91 13.20 4.65 -1.22
N VAL A 92 12.36 3.61 -1.24
CA VAL A 92 11.14 3.53 -0.45
C VAL A 92 11.21 2.26 0.38
N THR A 93 11.06 2.40 1.69
CA THR A 93 10.93 1.29 2.63
C THR A 93 9.52 1.33 3.19
N LEU A 94 8.72 0.31 2.89
CA LEU A 94 7.43 0.06 3.52
C LEU A 94 7.62 -0.98 4.63
N THR A 95 7.34 -0.57 5.85
CA THR A 95 7.22 -1.47 7.01
C THR A 95 5.74 -1.65 7.29
N THR A 96 5.27 -2.89 7.40
CA THR A 96 3.85 -3.17 7.62
C THR A 96 3.64 -4.35 8.54
N THR A 97 2.65 -4.29 9.43
CA THR A 97 2.20 -5.46 10.20
C THR A 97 0.99 -6.15 9.57
N ASP A 98 0.37 -5.52 8.58
CA ASP A 98 -0.81 -6.04 7.90
C ASP A 98 -0.43 -7.07 6.83
N LEU A 99 -1.00 -8.27 6.95
CA LEU A 99 -0.80 -9.33 5.97
C LEU A 99 -1.45 -9.00 4.63
N LEU A 100 -2.58 -8.28 4.61
CA LEU A 100 -3.27 -7.95 3.37
C LEU A 100 -2.43 -7.00 2.51
N GLN A 101 -1.70 -6.08 3.13
CA GLN A 101 -0.70 -5.23 2.49
C GLN A 101 0.40 -6.04 1.81
N VAL A 102 0.93 -7.06 2.50
CA VAL A 102 1.96 -7.95 1.95
C VAL A 102 1.40 -8.74 0.77
N GLU A 103 0.23 -9.33 0.92
CA GLU A 103 -0.43 -10.08 -0.15
C GLU A 103 -0.71 -9.22 -1.38
N THR A 104 -1.15 -7.98 -1.19
CA THR A 104 -1.45 -7.05 -2.28
C THR A 104 -0.21 -6.79 -3.14
N ILE A 105 0.93 -6.58 -2.49
CA ILE A 105 2.21 -6.39 -3.18
C ILE A 105 2.66 -7.71 -3.82
N GLN A 106 2.63 -8.83 -3.11
CA GLN A 106 3.05 -10.12 -3.65
C GLN A 106 2.23 -10.57 -4.86
N LYS A 107 0.90 -10.36 -4.85
CA LYS A 107 0.01 -10.65 -5.99
C LYS A 107 0.41 -9.86 -7.22
N SER A 108 0.85 -8.61 -7.05
CA SER A 108 1.34 -7.78 -8.15
C SER A 108 2.68 -8.28 -8.73
N LEU A 109 3.44 -9.05 -7.96
CA LEU A 109 4.78 -9.55 -8.33
C LEU A 109 4.79 -11.01 -8.76
N GLN A 110 3.64 -11.69 -8.72
CA GLN A 110 3.56 -13.15 -8.94
C GLN A 110 4.14 -13.61 -10.29
N ASN A 111 4.14 -12.73 -11.30
CA ASN A 111 4.65 -13.02 -12.64
C ASN A 111 6.13 -12.62 -12.84
N LEU A 112 6.77 -12.06 -11.82
CA LEU A 112 8.16 -11.61 -11.90
C LEU A 112 9.12 -12.67 -11.38
N SER A 113 10.27 -12.81 -12.07
CA SER A 113 11.35 -13.68 -11.60
C SER A 113 11.98 -13.09 -10.33
N TYR A 114 12.16 -13.94 -9.32
CA TYR A 114 12.85 -13.58 -8.07
C TYR A 114 14.05 -14.48 -7.79
N LYS A 115 14.98 -13.96 -7.00
CA LYS A 115 16.06 -14.73 -6.38
C LYS A 115 15.82 -14.80 -4.87
N ASN A 116 15.98 -15.99 -4.31
CA ASN A 116 15.99 -16.16 -2.86
C ASN A 116 17.35 -15.71 -2.29
N SER A 117 17.33 -14.96 -1.19
CA SER A 117 18.51 -14.52 -0.47
C SER A 117 18.34 -14.76 1.03
N LYS A 118 19.42 -14.65 1.81
CA LYS A 118 19.36 -14.68 3.29
C LYS A 118 18.50 -13.56 3.89
N LYS A 119 18.18 -12.53 3.11
CA LYS A 119 17.37 -11.37 3.54
C LYS A 119 15.92 -11.42 3.01
N GLY A 120 15.53 -12.50 2.34
CA GLY A 120 14.20 -12.67 1.74
C GLY A 120 14.22 -12.77 0.21
N LYS A 121 13.09 -12.47 -0.43
CA LYS A 121 12.93 -12.55 -1.89
C LYS A 121 13.34 -11.23 -2.54
N SER A 122 14.21 -11.32 -3.55
CA SER A 122 14.65 -10.17 -4.35
C SER A 122 14.11 -10.28 -5.78
N TYR A 123 13.28 -9.32 -6.18
CA TYR A 123 12.67 -9.25 -7.50
C TYR A 123 13.44 -8.26 -8.36
N ARG A 124 13.79 -8.66 -9.59
CA ARG A 124 14.31 -7.74 -10.60
C ARG A 124 13.14 -7.31 -11.48
N VAL A 125 12.70 -6.08 -11.31
CA VAL A 125 11.68 -5.49 -12.18
C VAL A 125 12.42 -4.77 -13.32
N LYS A 126 12.08 -5.07 -14.57
CA LYS A 126 12.68 -4.40 -15.73
C LYS A 126 11.80 -3.28 -16.30
N ASP A 127 10.58 -3.13 -15.78
CA ASP A 127 9.63 -2.13 -16.24
C ASP A 127 9.60 -0.91 -15.31
N ALA A 128 9.72 0.27 -15.93
CA ALA A 128 9.43 1.58 -15.36
C ALA A 128 10.08 1.88 -13.99
N GLY A 129 11.42 1.98 -13.93
CA GLY A 129 12.08 2.76 -12.88
C GLY A 129 12.12 2.18 -11.46
N ILE A 130 11.90 0.87 -11.26
CA ILE A 130 12.32 0.16 -10.04
C ILE A 130 13.39 -0.84 -10.42
N ALA A 131 14.59 -0.72 -9.86
CA ALA A 131 15.72 -1.59 -10.14
C ALA A 131 15.66 -2.91 -9.34
N VAL A 132 15.25 -2.82 -8.07
CA VAL A 132 15.22 -3.97 -7.15
C VAL A 132 14.05 -3.81 -6.17
N MET A 133 13.38 -4.93 -5.87
CA MET A 133 12.51 -5.02 -4.71
C MET A 133 12.94 -6.15 -3.78
N ASN A 134 13.02 -5.88 -2.48
CA ASN A 134 13.30 -6.90 -1.47
C ASN A 134 12.12 -7.02 -0.50
N VAL A 135 11.58 -8.23 -0.36
CA VAL A 135 10.55 -8.56 0.65
C VAL A 135 11.21 -9.41 1.73
N ARG A 136 11.29 -8.86 2.94
CA ARG A 136 11.86 -9.51 4.12
C ARG A 136 10.74 -9.86 5.10
N GLU A 137 10.70 -11.13 5.47
CA GLU A 137 9.84 -11.64 6.53
C GLU A 137 10.40 -11.26 7.92
N PRO A 138 9.53 -11.07 8.92
CA PRO A 138 9.95 -10.72 10.28
C PRO A 138 10.88 -11.79 10.88
N VAL A 139 11.99 -11.35 11.48
CA VAL A 139 13.04 -12.23 12.06
C VAL A 139 12.75 -12.57 13.54
N ASN A 140 11.84 -11.84 14.17
CA ASN A 140 11.46 -11.92 15.59
C ASN A 140 9.97 -11.50 15.75
N PRO A 141 9.32 -11.64 16.92
CA PRO A 141 7.87 -11.40 17.09
C PRO A 141 7.41 -9.95 16.88
N GLU A 142 8.31 -9.03 16.53
CA GLU A 142 7.92 -7.78 15.87
C GLU A 142 7.34 -8.16 14.50
N LYS A 143 6.00 -8.26 14.44
CA LYS A 143 5.18 -8.75 13.32
C LYS A 143 5.28 -7.90 12.04
N ALA A 144 6.39 -7.20 11.81
CA ALA A 144 6.53 -6.23 10.74
C ALA A 144 7.32 -6.82 9.55
N TYR A 145 6.69 -6.83 8.39
CA TYR A 145 7.31 -7.10 7.10
C TYR A 145 8.01 -5.84 6.61
N ILE A 146 9.17 -6.02 5.97
CA ILE A 146 9.92 -4.91 5.37
C ILE A 146 9.97 -5.13 3.87
N ILE A 147 9.48 -4.16 3.11
CA ILE A 147 9.47 -4.16 1.66
C ILE A 147 10.25 -2.93 1.17
N GLN A 148 11.37 -3.18 0.50
CA GLN A 148 12.26 -2.14 0.01
C GLN A 148 12.20 -2.03 -1.50
N PHE A 149 12.15 -0.81 -2.00
CA PHE A 149 12.13 -0.43 -3.40
C PHE A 149 13.24 0.57 -3.66
N GLU A 150 13.99 0.38 -4.74
CA GLU A 150 15.08 1.29 -5.15
C GLU A 150 15.03 1.50 -6.65
N ASN A 151 15.32 2.74 -7.10
CA ASN A 151 15.49 3.08 -8.52
C ASN A 151 16.97 3.26 -8.94
#